data_AF-A0A6L7UU65-F1
#
_entry.id   AF-A0A6L7UU65-F1
#
_cell.length_a   1.000
_cell.length_b   1.000
_cell.length_c   1.000
_cell.angle_alpha   90.00
_cell.angle_beta   90.00
_cell.angle_gamma   90.00
#
_symmetry.space_group_name_H-M   'P 1'
#
loop_
_entity.id
_entity.type
_entity.pdbx_description
1 polymer ?
#
loop_
_entity_poly.entity_id
_entity_poly.type
_entity_poly.pdbx_seq_one_letter_code
_entity_poly.pdbx_strand_id
1 'polypeptide(L)'
;MASTPQAINGYLLDTSVVLAARYEGSANHELVTQWIESHGENPVFVSVVTRGELEFGDECFRIKHRSESPLPSDELTADYEVLLVSDDAAEAYGKLRAIIFAERAPTLFAKSVRGRSMADLVDEITDRKLSIQENDLWLVSVAMAHNLIFVTVDKAGGMDTIVTVAQYESQTIFL
;
A
#
# COMPACT_ATOMS: atom_id res chain seq x y z
N MET A 1 4.25 16.91 25.11
CA MET A 1 2.84 16.70 24.75
C MET A 1 2.86 16.23 23.31
N ALA A 2 2.55 14.96 23.06
CA ALA A 2 2.40 14.47 21.70
C ALA A 2 1.10 15.06 21.16
N SER A 3 1.22 15.91 20.15
CA SER A 3 0.08 16.41 19.38
C SER A 3 -0.65 15.22 18.79
N THR A 4 -1.92 15.07 19.14
CA THR A 4 -2.85 14.14 18.48
C THR A 4 -2.78 14.40 16.97
N PRO A 5 -2.58 13.38 16.13
CA PRO A 5 -2.58 13.58 14.68
C PRO A 5 -3.91 14.22 14.30
N GLN A 6 -3.85 15.41 13.70
CA GLN A 6 -5.03 16.03 13.14
C GLN A 6 -5.49 15.16 11.97
N ALA A 7 -6.68 14.57 12.07
CA ALA A 7 -7.24 13.75 11.01
C ALA A 7 -7.25 14.54 9.71
N ILE A 8 -6.45 14.11 8.74
CA ILE A 8 -6.42 14.70 7.42
C ILE A 8 -7.56 14.06 6.65
N ASN A 9 -8.57 14.85 6.27
CA ASN A 9 -9.64 14.37 5.42
C ASN A 9 -9.12 14.38 3.98
N GLY A 10 -8.58 13.26 3.53
CA GLY A 10 -7.88 13.15 2.24
C GLY A 10 -7.71 11.71 1.79
N TYR A 11 -7.02 11.52 0.66
CA TYR A 11 -6.90 10.23 -0.01
C TYR A 11 -5.45 9.76 -0.04
N LEU A 12 -5.20 8.48 0.23
CA LEU A 12 -3.94 7.82 -0.04
C LEU A 12 -4.09 6.96 -1.30
N LEU A 13 -3.33 7.29 -2.35
CA LEU A 13 -3.33 6.51 -3.59
C LEU A 13 -2.41 5.30 -3.46
N ASP A 14 -2.93 4.15 -3.86
CA ASP A 14 -2.13 2.97 -4.19
C ASP A 14 -1.25 3.23 -5.43
N THR A 15 -0.13 2.52 -5.51
CA THR A 15 0.80 2.51 -6.65
C THR A 15 0.08 2.20 -7.97
N SER A 16 -0.89 1.30 -7.94
CA SER A 16 -1.71 0.95 -9.12
C SER A 16 -2.51 2.15 -9.64
N VAL A 17 -3.02 3.00 -8.75
CA VAL A 17 -3.78 4.22 -9.08
C VAL A 17 -2.84 5.30 -9.61
N VAL A 18 -1.68 5.51 -8.98
CA VAL A 18 -0.67 6.46 -9.46
C VAL A 18 -0.24 6.13 -10.89
N LEU A 19 0.05 4.85 -11.17
CA LEU A 19 0.40 4.40 -12.51
C LEU A 19 -0.75 4.59 -13.50
N ALA A 20 -1.97 4.22 -13.14
CA ALA A 20 -3.13 4.39 -14.00
C ALA A 20 -3.41 5.87 -14.33
N ALA A 21 -3.21 6.78 -13.38
CA ALA A 21 -3.38 8.22 -13.59
C ALA A 21 -2.42 8.80 -14.63
N ARG A 22 -1.21 8.24 -14.74
CA ARG A 22 -0.12 8.79 -15.58
C ARG A 22 0.12 8.03 -16.87
N TYR A 23 -0.30 6.77 -16.94
CA TYR A 23 -0.08 5.93 -18.10
C TYR A 23 -1.38 5.77 -18.91
N GLU A 24 -1.47 6.47 -20.04
CA GLU A 24 -2.63 6.41 -20.97
C GLU A 24 -2.93 4.98 -21.48
N GLY A 25 -1.94 4.08 -21.47
CA GLY A 25 -2.11 2.69 -21.86
C GLY A 25 -2.76 1.80 -20.78
N SER A 26 -3.01 2.34 -19.58
CA SER A 26 -3.70 1.61 -18.52
C SER A 26 -5.18 1.44 -18.83
N ALA A 27 -5.72 0.25 -18.65
CA ALA A 27 -7.16 -0.01 -18.79
C ALA A 27 -8.02 0.82 -17.82
N ASN A 28 -7.42 1.28 -16.72
CA ASN A 28 -8.08 2.08 -15.69
C ASN A 28 -7.79 3.58 -15.83
N HIS A 29 -7.11 4.02 -16.90
CA HIS A 29 -6.67 5.42 -17.05
C HIS A 29 -7.84 6.40 -16.97
N GLU A 30 -8.87 6.22 -17.80
CA GLU A 30 -10.04 7.11 -17.85
C GLU A 30 -10.79 7.15 -16.52
N LEU A 31 -10.94 5.99 -15.86
CA LEU A 31 -11.65 5.88 -14.59
C LEU A 31 -10.91 6.65 -13.48
N VAL A 32 -9.60 6.45 -13.39
CA VAL A 32 -8.76 7.06 -12.36
C VAL A 32 -8.65 8.57 -12.58
N THR A 33 -8.44 9.04 -13.82
CA THR A 33 -8.34 10.48 -14.09
C THR A 33 -9.66 11.19 -13.80
N GLN A 34 -10.80 10.63 -14.20
CA GLN A 34 -12.12 11.18 -13.84
C GLN A 34 -12.35 11.21 -12.33
N TRP A 35 -11.91 10.17 -11.61
CA TRP A 35 -12.02 10.15 -10.16
C TRP A 35 -11.15 11.24 -9.51
N ILE A 36 -9.91 11.41 -9.95
CA ILE A 36 -9.01 12.48 -9.46
C ILE A 36 -9.60 13.86 -9.75
N GLU A 37 -10.08 14.10 -10.98
CA GLU A 37 -10.69 15.38 -11.36
C GLU A 37 -11.92 15.72 -10.52
N SER A 38 -12.75 14.72 -10.19
CA SER A 38 -13.96 14.92 -9.39
C SER A 38 -13.71 15.09 -7.89
N HIS A 39 -12.53 14.70 -7.39
CA HIS A 39 -12.18 14.75 -5.96
C HIS A 39 -11.02 15.71 -5.66
N GLY A 40 -10.47 16.39 -6.66
CA GLY A 40 -9.22 17.17 -6.62
C GLY A 40 -9.19 18.39 -5.70
N GLU A 41 -10.32 18.76 -5.08
CA GLU A 41 -10.34 19.76 -4.00
C GLU A 41 -9.83 19.20 -2.66
N ASN A 42 -9.79 17.87 -2.51
CA ASN A 42 -9.29 17.22 -1.30
C ASN A 42 -7.80 16.92 -1.43
N PRO A 43 -7.04 16.94 -0.32
CA PRO A 43 -5.66 16.50 -0.31
C PRO A 43 -5.49 15.06 -0.81
N VAL A 44 -4.56 14.86 -1.74
CA VAL A 44 -4.19 13.55 -2.28
C VAL A 44 -2.73 13.28 -1.97
N PHE A 45 -2.48 12.11 -1.39
CA PHE A 45 -1.17 11.68 -0.91
C PHE A 45 -0.74 10.40 -1.60
N VAL A 46 0.57 10.18 -1.59
CA VAL A 46 1.19 8.87 -1.90
C VAL A 46 2.09 8.47 -0.75
N SER A 47 2.30 7.16 -0.55
CA SER A 47 3.24 6.69 0.45
C SER A 47 4.67 6.68 -0.08
N VAL A 48 5.66 6.81 0.80
CA VAL A 48 7.06 6.51 0.48
C VAL A 48 7.25 5.07 -0.01
N VAL A 49 6.36 4.15 0.39
CA VAL A 49 6.32 2.77 -0.12
C VAL A 49 5.94 2.76 -1.60
N THR A 50 4.89 3.48 -1.99
CA THR A 50 4.51 3.68 -3.40
C THR A 50 5.67 4.26 -4.20
N ARG A 51 6.32 5.31 -3.69
CA ARG A 51 7.51 5.87 -4.37
C ARG A 51 8.62 4.84 -4.55
N GLY A 52 8.86 4.01 -3.54
CA GLY A 52 9.85 2.92 -3.62
C GLY A 52 9.50 1.86 -4.66
N GLU A 53 8.22 1.49 -4.79
CA GLU A 53 7.76 0.55 -5.82
C GLU A 53 7.91 1.12 -7.23
N LEU A 54 7.58 2.41 -7.42
CA LEU A 54 7.77 3.09 -8.69
C LEU A 54 9.24 3.20 -9.07
N GLU A 55 10.12 3.55 -8.11
CA GLU A 55 11.57 3.59 -8.33
C GLU A 55 12.13 2.21 -8.69
N PHE A 56 11.66 1.15 -8.03
CA PHE A 56 12.04 -0.20 -8.39
C PHE A 56 11.64 -0.54 -9.84
N GLY A 57 10.43 -0.17 -10.26
CA GLY A 57 9.96 -0.35 -11.64
C GLY A 57 10.80 0.43 -12.66
N ASP A 58 11.09 1.70 -12.35
CA ASP A 58 11.94 2.59 -13.16
C ASP A 58 13.36 2.01 -13.31
N GLU A 59 14.01 1.61 -12.21
CA GLU A 59 15.33 0.97 -12.25
C GLU A 59 15.34 -0.34 -13.04
N CYS A 60 14.31 -1.18 -12.88
CA CYS A 60 14.19 -2.41 -13.67
C CYS A 60 14.12 -2.09 -15.17
N PHE A 61 13.41 -1.04 -15.57
CA PHE A 61 13.35 -0.59 -16.95
C PHE A 61 14.71 -0.12 -17.43
N ARG A 62 15.38 0.77 -16.67
CA ARG A 62 16.71 1.29 -16.99
C ARG A 62 17.73 0.18 -17.20
N ILE A 63 17.75 -0.81 -16.31
CA ILE A 63 18.67 -1.96 -16.41
C ILE A 63 18.38 -2.78 -17.67
N LYS A 64 17.10 -3.06 -17.95
CA LYS A 64 16.68 -3.92 -19.07
C LYS A 64 16.92 -3.26 -20.42
N HIS A 65 16.60 -1.98 -20.55
CA HIS A 65 16.60 -1.24 -21.82
C HIS A 65 17.85 -0.39 -22.03
N ARG A 66 18.66 -0.16 -20.98
CA ARG A 66 19.84 0.72 -21.00
C ARG A 66 19.51 2.13 -21.48
N SER A 67 18.33 2.61 -21.08
CA SER A 67 17.80 3.93 -21.41
C SER A 67 16.99 4.46 -20.22
N GLU A 68 16.69 5.75 -20.21
CA GLU A 68 15.75 6.34 -19.26
C GLU A 68 14.35 5.70 -19.39
N SER A 69 13.65 5.59 -18.26
CA SER A 69 12.24 5.18 -18.26
C SER A 69 11.40 6.26 -18.92
N PRO A 70 10.40 5.91 -19.74
CA PRO A 70 9.44 6.88 -20.26
C PRO A 70 8.55 7.48 -19.16
N LEU A 71 8.53 6.88 -17.97
CA LEU A 71 7.79 7.35 -16.80
C LEU A 71 8.71 7.25 -15.57
N PRO A 72 9.54 8.27 -15.33
CA PRO A 72 10.40 8.35 -14.14
C PRO A 72 9.57 8.39 -12.85
N SER A 73 10.08 7.76 -11.77
CA SER A 73 9.34 7.63 -10.51
C SER A 73 9.02 8.98 -9.83
N ASP A 74 9.91 9.95 -9.98
CA ASP A 74 9.78 11.31 -9.46
C ASP A 74 8.71 12.10 -10.22
N GLU A 75 8.66 11.98 -11.55
CA GLU A 75 7.60 12.57 -12.37
C GLU A 75 6.22 11.98 -12.04
N LEU A 76 6.14 10.66 -11.82
CA LEU A 76 4.88 9.99 -11.45
C LEU A 76 4.30 10.51 -10.13
N THR A 77 5.17 10.94 -9.21
CA THR A 77 4.79 11.38 -7.85
C THR A 77 4.86 12.89 -7.63
N ALA A 78 5.26 13.68 -8.62
CA ALA A 78 5.58 15.11 -8.49
C ALA A 78 4.42 15.98 -7.96
N ASP A 79 3.18 15.62 -8.28
CA ASP A 79 1.99 16.38 -7.89
C ASP A 79 1.42 15.99 -6.51
N TYR A 80 2.03 15.01 -5.83
CA TYR A 80 1.51 14.46 -4.58
C TYR A 80 2.48 14.70 -3.43
N GLU A 81 1.92 14.98 -2.25
CA GLU A 81 2.70 14.92 -1.02
C GLU A 81 3.02 13.45 -0.67
N VAL A 82 4.30 13.18 -0.42
CA VAL A 82 4.79 11.83 -0.10
C VAL A 82 4.84 11.63 1.41
N LEU A 83 3.96 10.78 1.93
CA LEU A 83 3.91 10.43 3.36
C LEU A 83 4.97 9.40 3.72
N LEU A 84 5.68 9.64 4.82
CA LEU A 84 6.65 8.70 5.38
C LEU A 84 5.95 7.63 6.23
N VAL A 85 6.60 6.49 6.40
CA VAL A 85 6.16 5.48 7.37
C VAL A 85 6.45 6.00 8.78
N SER A 86 5.40 6.25 9.56
CA SER A 86 5.47 6.68 10.95
C SER A 86 5.51 5.50 11.92
N ASP A 87 5.79 5.78 13.20
CA ASP A 87 5.69 4.76 14.27
C ASP A 87 4.25 4.22 14.39
N ASP A 88 3.24 5.06 14.21
CA ASP A 88 1.82 4.66 14.21
C ASP A 88 1.51 3.71 13.04
N ALA A 89 2.08 3.97 11.86
CA ALA A 89 1.96 3.09 10.71
C ALA A 89 2.67 1.74 10.94
N ALA A 90 3.84 1.76 11.59
CA ALA A 90 4.55 0.54 11.97
C ALA A 90 3.78 -0.29 13.00
N GLU A 91 3.11 0.36 13.96
CA GLU A 91 2.24 -0.31 14.93
C GLU A 91 1.01 -0.93 14.25
N ALA A 92 0.35 -0.18 13.36
CA ALA A 92 -0.78 -0.66 12.56
C ALA A 92 -0.37 -1.88 11.73
N TYR A 93 0.75 -1.78 11.01
CA TYR A 93 1.33 -2.88 10.24
C TYR A 93 1.55 -4.13 11.10
N GLY A 94 2.20 -3.99 12.27
CA GLY A 94 2.52 -5.13 13.12
C GLY A 94 1.27 -5.87 13.61
N LYS A 95 0.21 -5.13 13.95
CA LYS A 95 -1.07 -5.69 14.35
C LYS A 95 -1.75 -6.42 13.19
N LEU A 96 -1.84 -5.79 12.02
CA LEU A 96 -2.47 -6.40 10.85
C LEU A 96 -1.71 -7.67 10.41
N ARG A 97 -0.38 -7.60 10.35
CA ARG A 97 0.46 -8.76 10.00
C ARG A 97 0.24 -9.93 10.94
N ALA A 98 0.12 -9.67 12.25
CA ALA A 98 -0.14 -10.70 13.24
C ALA A 98 -1.52 -11.35 13.06
N ILE A 99 -2.56 -10.56 12.77
CA ILE A 99 -3.91 -11.07 12.52
C ILE A 99 -3.93 -11.93 11.25
N ILE A 100 -3.38 -11.41 10.14
CA ILE A 100 -3.30 -12.15 8.88
C ILE A 100 -2.52 -13.46 9.07
N PHE A 101 -1.41 -13.42 9.82
CA PHE A 101 -0.63 -14.62 10.10
C PHE A 101 -1.41 -15.66 10.93
N ALA A 102 -2.16 -15.21 11.95
CA ALA A 102 -3.00 -16.08 12.75
C ALA A 102 -4.13 -16.74 11.93
N GLU A 103 -4.76 -15.99 11.03
CA GLU A 103 -5.88 -16.47 10.21
C GLU A 103 -5.43 -17.37 9.06
N ARG A 104 -4.37 -16.99 8.35
CA ARG A 104 -3.93 -17.68 7.12
C ARG A 104 -2.94 -18.81 7.40
N ALA A 105 -2.25 -18.79 8.54
CA ALA A 105 -1.31 -19.83 8.92
C ALA A 105 -1.42 -20.24 10.41
N PRO A 106 -2.61 -20.67 10.88
CA PRO A 106 -2.89 -20.90 12.30
C PRO A 106 -1.95 -21.93 12.96
N THR A 107 -1.55 -22.97 12.21
CA THR A 107 -0.61 -23.98 12.69
C THR A 107 0.80 -23.42 12.91
N LEU A 108 1.25 -22.50 12.05
CA LEU A 108 2.55 -21.84 12.19
C LEU A 108 2.52 -20.78 13.28
N PHE A 109 1.41 -20.03 13.36
CA PHE A 109 1.15 -19.10 14.45
C PHE A 109 1.20 -19.80 15.82
N ALA A 110 0.54 -20.95 15.97
CA ALA A 110 0.59 -21.72 17.21
C ALA A 110 2.01 -22.19 17.58
N LYS A 111 2.88 -22.42 16.58
CA LYS A 111 4.29 -22.77 16.79
C LYS A 111 5.15 -21.55 17.18
N SER A 112 4.91 -20.38 16.58
CA SER A 112 5.63 -19.15 16.91
C SER A 112 5.37 -18.73 18.36
N VAL A 113 4.11 -18.76 18.79
CA VAL A 113 3.69 -18.42 20.16
C VAL A 113 4.30 -19.39 21.21
N ARG A 114 4.63 -20.62 20.81
CA ARG A 114 5.29 -21.63 21.67
C ARG A 114 6.81 -21.46 21.77
N GLY A 115 7.37 -20.36 21.26
CA GLY A 115 8.78 -20.00 21.46
C GLY A 115 9.73 -20.38 20.33
N ARG A 116 9.23 -20.70 19.13
CA ARG A 116 10.08 -20.64 17.92
C ARG A 116 10.34 -19.17 17.58
N SER A 117 11.59 -18.85 17.23
CA SER A 117 11.93 -17.51 16.77
C SER A 117 11.22 -17.22 15.45
N MET A 118 10.81 -15.96 15.22
CA MET A 118 10.30 -15.54 13.91
C MET A 118 11.33 -15.76 12.80
N ALA A 119 12.63 -15.74 13.12
CA ALA A 119 13.70 -16.08 12.20
C ALA A 119 13.63 -17.54 11.71
N ASP A 120 13.15 -18.46 12.55
CA ASP A 120 13.00 -19.88 12.18
C ASP A 120 11.79 -20.13 11.28
N LEU A 121 10.93 -19.13 11.11
CA LEU A 121 9.68 -19.20 10.36
C LEU A 121 9.72 -18.33 9.10
N VAL A 122 10.82 -17.62 8.83
CA VAL A 122 10.91 -16.64 7.73
C VAL A 122 10.62 -17.28 6.37
N ASP A 123 11.11 -18.50 6.13
CA ASP A 123 10.86 -19.27 4.89
C ASP A 123 9.43 -19.86 4.83
N GLU A 124 8.76 -19.90 5.98
CA GLU A 124 7.42 -20.45 6.15
C GLU A 124 6.33 -19.36 6.07
N ILE A 125 6.67 -18.10 6.35
CA ILE A 125 5.78 -16.95 6.39
C ILE A 125 6.11 -16.00 5.23
N THR A 126 5.97 -16.50 4.00
CA THR A 126 6.13 -15.68 2.80
C THR A 126 4.81 -15.06 2.38
N ASP A 127 4.86 -13.91 1.73
CA ASP A 127 3.66 -13.18 1.29
C ASP A 127 2.83 -14.01 0.30
N ARG A 128 3.51 -14.80 -0.54
CA ARG A 128 2.88 -15.80 -1.42
C ARG A 128 2.11 -16.86 -0.64
N LYS A 129 2.63 -17.34 0.50
CA LYS A 129 1.93 -18.33 1.34
C LYS A 129 0.76 -17.71 2.09
N LEU A 130 0.87 -16.44 2.47
CA LEU A 130 -0.21 -15.70 3.10
C LEU A 130 -1.23 -15.11 2.10
N SER A 131 -0.93 -15.23 0.80
CA SER A 131 -1.75 -14.71 -0.31
C SER A 131 -2.02 -13.20 -0.20
N ILE A 132 -1.02 -12.45 0.29
CA ILE A 132 -1.04 -10.98 0.36
C ILE A 132 0.22 -10.42 -0.31
N GLN A 133 0.27 -9.10 -0.55
CA GLN A 133 1.52 -8.41 -0.86
C GLN A 133 1.93 -7.54 0.33
N GLU A 134 3.22 -7.55 0.64
CA GLU A 134 3.76 -6.86 1.80
C GLU A 134 3.63 -5.33 1.68
N ASN A 135 3.78 -4.80 0.47
CA ASN A 135 3.67 -3.37 0.23
C ASN A 135 2.23 -2.87 0.42
N ASP A 136 1.22 -3.62 -0.05
CA ASP A 136 -0.19 -3.32 0.20
C ASP A 136 -0.49 -3.21 1.70
N LEU A 137 0.09 -4.12 2.49
CA LEU A 137 -0.05 -4.11 3.94
C LEU A 137 0.51 -2.83 4.55
N TRP A 138 1.67 -2.36 4.08
CA TRP A 138 2.22 -1.08 4.48
C TRP A 138 1.36 0.11 4.02
N LEU A 139 0.83 0.09 2.80
CA LEU A 139 -0.02 1.16 2.27
C LEU A 139 -1.30 1.33 3.11
N VAL A 140 -2.00 0.23 3.39
CA VAL A 140 -3.19 0.27 4.27
C VAL A 140 -2.82 0.73 5.67
N SER A 141 -1.66 0.32 6.19
CA SER A 141 -1.18 0.75 7.51
C SER A 141 -0.90 2.26 7.57
N VAL A 142 -0.33 2.83 6.50
CA VAL A 142 -0.12 4.29 6.38
C VAL A 142 -1.47 5.00 6.28
N ALA A 143 -2.42 4.49 5.50
CA ALA A 143 -3.76 5.07 5.41
C ALA A 143 -4.43 5.12 6.78
N MET A 144 -4.37 4.02 7.54
CA MET A 144 -4.93 3.93 8.90
C MET A 144 -4.26 4.91 9.87
N ALA A 145 -2.92 5.00 9.86
CA ALA A 145 -2.18 5.87 10.77
C ALA A 145 -2.51 7.36 10.56
N HIS A 146 -2.83 7.74 9.33
CA HIS A 146 -3.20 9.11 8.98
C HIS A 146 -4.71 9.34 8.89
N ASN A 147 -5.53 8.30 9.10
CA ASN A 147 -6.98 8.31 8.94
C ASN A 147 -7.41 8.84 7.55
N LEU A 148 -6.75 8.32 6.49
CA LEU A 148 -7.00 8.69 5.10
C LEU A 148 -7.88 7.66 4.41
N ILE A 149 -8.68 8.09 3.44
CA ILE A 149 -9.40 7.17 2.56
C ILE A 149 -8.38 6.50 1.62
N PHE A 150 -8.28 5.18 1.67
CA PHE A 150 -7.39 4.43 0.80
C PHE A 150 -8.04 4.23 -0.58
N VAL A 151 -7.30 4.44 -1.66
CA VAL A 151 -7.84 4.36 -3.04
C VAL A 151 -6.98 3.39 -3.84
N THR A 152 -7.61 2.37 -4.41
CA THR A 152 -6.93 1.33 -5.20
C THR A 152 -7.79 0.90 -6.38
N VAL A 153 -7.16 0.39 -7.44
CA VAL A 153 -7.82 -0.35 -8.53
C VAL A 153 -7.62 -1.87 -8.38
N ASP A 154 -6.86 -2.32 -7.39
CA ASP A 154 -6.66 -3.74 -7.10
C ASP A 154 -7.76 -4.26 -6.17
N LYS A 155 -8.80 -4.82 -6.77
CA LYS A 155 -9.90 -5.47 -6.04
C LYS A 155 -9.67 -6.97 -5.82
N ALA A 156 -8.52 -7.53 -6.21
CA ALA A 156 -8.32 -8.97 -6.24
C ALA A 156 -7.42 -9.46 -5.10
N GLY A 157 -7.73 -10.67 -4.61
CA GLY A 157 -6.82 -11.48 -3.81
C GLY A 157 -6.37 -10.85 -2.48
N GLY A 158 -5.12 -10.37 -2.46
CA GLY A 158 -4.41 -9.94 -1.25
C GLY A 158 -4.95 -8.65 -0.66
N MET A 159 -5.29 -7.68 -1.51
CA MET A 159 -5.77 -6.36 -1.08
C MET A 159 -7.09 -6.46 -0.30
N ASP A 160 -8.08 -7.19 -0.84
CA ASP A 160 -9.36 -7.43 -0.17
C ASP A 160 -9.20 -8.08 1.21
N THR A 161 -8.25 -9.02 1.33
CA THR A 161 -7.91 -9.64 2.61
C THR A 161 -7.38 -8.62 3.61
N ILE A 162 -6.44 -7.78 3.19
CA ILE A 162 -5.82 -6.78 4.07
C ILE A 162 -6.87 -5.78 4.55
N VAL A 163 -7.67 -5.21 3.63
CA VAL A 163 -8.71 -4.23 3.95
C VAL A 163 -9.77 -4.81 4.89
N THR A 164 -10.18 -6.06 4.66
CA THR A 164 -11.14 -6.76 5.53
C THR A 164 -10.58 -6.97 6.94
N VAL A 165 -9.35 -7.50 7.03
CA VAL A 165 -8.70 -7.71 8.34
C VAL A 165 -8.48 -6.39 9.08
N ALA A 166 -8.20 -5.32 8.34
CA ALA A 166 -8.06 -3.97 8.89
C ALA A 166 -9.38 -3.32 9.29
N GLN A 167 -10.53 -3.90 8.95
CA GLN A 167 -11.85 -3.28 9.09
C GLN A 167 -11.91 -1.90 8.40
N TYR A 168 -11.22 -1.80 7.26
CA TYR A 168 -11.00 -0.57 6.52
C TYR A 168 -11.84 -0.46 5.24
N GLU A 169 -12.85 -1.32 5.08
CA GLU A 169 -13.70 -1.38 3.88
C GLU A 169 -14.48 -0.07 3.70
N SER A 170 -14.97 0.51 4.79
CA SER A 170 -15.70 1.79 4.76
C SER A 170 -14.81 3.00 4.46
N GLN A 171 -13.49 2.84 4.59
CA GLN A 171 -12.47 3.85 4.31
C GLN A 171 -11.61 3.46 3.10
N THR A 172 -12.09 2.54 2.26
CA THR A 172 -11.42 2.12 1.03
C THR A 172 -12.33 2.36 -0.17
N ILE A 173 -11.80 3.02 -1.20
CA ILE A 173 -12.43 3.15 -2.51
C ILE A 173 -11.72 2.20 -3.47
N PHE A 174 -12.48 1.22 -3.97
CA PHE A 174 -12.07 0.40 -5.10
C PHE A 174 -12.62 1.03 -6.39
N LEU A 175 -11.70 1.51 -7.24
CA LEU A 175 -12.01 2.03 -8.57
C LEU A 175 -12.12 0.86 -9.57
#